data_AF-A0A379JXW6-F1
#
_entry.id   AF-A0A379JXW6-F1
#
_cell.length_a   1.000
_cell.length_b   1.000
_cell.length_c   1.000
_cell.angle_alpha   90.00
_cell.angle_beta   90.00
_cell.angle_gamma   90.00
#
_symmetry.space_group_name_H-M   'P 1'
#
loop_
_entity.id
_entity.type
_entity.pdbx_description
1 polymer ?
#
loop_
_entity_poly.entity_id
_entity_poly.type
_entity_poly.pdbx_seq_one_letter_code
_entity_poly.pdbx_strand_id
1 'polypeptide(L)'
;MRKTLTALLLAATLPTLAFAMPMHDGGPRHHDRGHSMFKELNLSKEQRQEFRKLMGEQMKTHRDITKRYLDKLPEAEKQAMKKELDKARADQHKALRDLLNPEQQKAFDEHQKKMEARRAEMAEFKAWKAEKDSKTN
;
A
#
# COMPACT_ATOMS: atom_id res chain seq x y z
N MET A 1 26.71 -4.96 53.30
CA MET A 1 25.65 -4.53 54.25
C MET A 1 24.57 -3.75 53.49
N ARG A 2 23.30 -4.17 53.67
CA ARG A 2 22.02 -3.42 53.65
C ARG A 2 21.95 -2.16 52.77
N LYS A 3 21.26 -2.22 51.61
CA LYS A 3 19.85 -1.79 51.39
C LYS A 3 19.58 -0.29 51.66
N THR A 4 19.40 0.49 50.59
CA THR A 4 18.46 1.62 50.53
C THR A 4 17.92 1.78 49.10
N LEU A 5 16.73 1.23 48.88
CA LEU A 5 15.82 1.66 47.81
C LEU A 5 15.19 2.98 48.26
N THR A 6 15.35 4.04 47.48
CA THR A 6 14.57 5.26 47.58
C THR A 6 14.09 5.65 46.20
N ALA A 7 12.81 5.42 45.97
CA ALA A 7 12.04 5.93 44.85
C ALA A 7 11.81 7.44 45.03
N LEU A 8 11.94 8.23 43.96
CA LEU A 8 11.35 9.57 43.88
C LEU A 8 11.12 10.00 42.42
N LEU A 9 9.83 10.00 42.06
CA LEU A 9 9.09 11.04 41.34
C LEU A 9 9.60 11.57 39.98
N LEU A 10 8.91 11.07 38.95
CA LEU A 10 8.23 11.81 37.88
C LEU A 10 8.45 13.35 37.83
N ALA A 11 9.19 13.80 36.83
CA ALA A 11 9.01 15.14 36.24
C ALA A 11 9.29 15.05 34.74
N ALA A 12 8.26 14.73 33.97
CA ALA A 12 8.26 14.86 32.53
C ALA A 12 8.23 16.35 32.18
N THR A 13 9.38 16.95 31.89
CA THR A 13 9.48 18.25 31.23
C THR A 13 9.94 18.03 29.79
N LEU A 14 9.01 17.66 28.91
CA LEU A 14 9.24 17.75 27.47
C LEU A 14 9.11 19.22 27.07
N PRO A 15 10.13 19.85 26.46
CA PRO A 15 9.95 21.12 25.77
C PRO A 15 9.03 20.86 24.56
N THR A 16 7.79 21.33 24.64
CA THR A 16 6.85 21.33 23.53
C THR A 16 7.38 22.21 22.40
N LEU A 17 7.71 21.58 21.28
CA LEU A 17 8.14 22.18 20.02
C LEU A 17 7.05 23.10 19.45
N ALA A 18 7.38 24.36 19.20
CA ALA A 18 6.66 25.22 18.27
C ALA A 18 7.53 25.47 17.02
N PHE A 19 7.75 24.42 16.22
CA PHE A 19 8.14 24.62 14.81
C PHE A 19 6.87 24.85 14.01
N ALA A 20 6.50 26.13 13.89
CA ALA A 20 5.53 26.59 12.91
C ALA A 20 6.15 26.47 11.50
N MET A 21 6.06 25.29 10.90
CA MET A 21 6.21 25.13 9.46
C MET A 21 4.83 25.29 8.83
N PRO A 22 4.61 26.23 7.90
CA PRO A 22 3.34 26.33 7.19
C PRO A 22 3.15 25.06 6.35
N MET A 23 2.24 24.20 6.83
CA MET A 23 1.75 23.04 6.10
C MET A 23 0.97 23.55 4.88
N HIS A 24 1.64 23.59 3.73
CA HIS A 24 0.98 23.77 2.45
C HIS A 24 0.08 22.55 2.21
N ASP A 25 -1.22 22.83 2.20
CA ASP A 25 -2.30 21.89 1.95
C ASP A 25 -2.12 21.24 0.56
N GLY A 26 -2.16 19.91 0.50
CA GLY A 26 -2.06 19.15 -0.74
C GLY A 26 -0.76 18.35 -0.93
N GLY A 27 -0.62 17.26 -0.18
CA GLY A 27 0.40 16.23 -0.48
C GLY A 27 0.27 15.71 -1.93
N PRO A 28 1.38 15.33 -2.59
CA PRO A 28 1.35 14.91 -3.99
C PRO A 28 0.40 13.72 -4.19
N ARG A 29 -0.71 13.94 -4.89
CA ARG A 29 -1.54 12.85 -5.43
C ARG A 29 -0.67 12.02 -6.38
N HIS A 30 -0.18 10.90 -5.90
CA HIS A 30 0.38 9.84 -6.72
C HIS A 30 -0.76 9.37 -7.65
N HIS A 31 -0.75 9.71 -8.93
CA HIS A 31 -1.30 8.89 -10.04
C HIS A 31 -0.99 9.42 -11.46
N ASP A 32 -0.34 10.60 -11.65
CA ASP A 32 -0.09 11.12 -13.02
C ASP A 32 1.34 11.56 -13.37
N ARG A 33 2.28 11.64 -12.43
CA ARG A 33 3.61 12.23 -12.73
C ARG A 33 4.48 11.44 -13.71
N GLY A 34 4.32 10.11 -13.78
CA GLY A 34 5.17 9.27 -14.62
C GLY A 34 4.69 9.15 -16.07
N HIS A 35 3.40 9.36 -16.35
CA HIS A 35 2.86 9.19 -17.70
C HIS A 35 2.73 10.52 -18.46
N SER A 36 2.61 11.65 -17.77
CA SER A 36 2.43 12.95 -18.44
C SER A 36 3.68 13.40 -19.21
N MET A 37 4.86 13.32 -18.58
CA MET A 37 6.13 13.80 -19.17
C MET A 37 6.47 13.12 -20.51
N PHE A 38 6.11 11.84 -20.69
CA PHE A 38 6.46 11.07 -21.89
C PHE A 38 5.32 11.02 -22.92
N LYS A 39 4.10 11.46 -22.57
CA LYS A 39 3.01 11.61 -23.53
C LYS A 39 3.23 12.80 -24.46
N GLU A 40 3.95 13.82 -23.99
CA GLU A 40 4.34 15.00 -24.77
C GLU A 40 5.50 14.71 -25.72
N LEU A 41 6.24 13.64 -25.47
CA LEU A 41 7.25 13.13 -26.39
C LEU A 41 6.53 12.41 -27.53
N ASN A 42 6.71 12.87 -28.77
CA ASN A 42 6.18 12.22 -29.97
C ASN A 42 6.93 10.90 -30.26
N LEU A 43 6.82 9.94 -29.34
CA LEU A 43 7.49 8.63 -29.40
C LEU A 43 6.94 7.80 -30.56
N SER A 44 7.83 7.14 -31.28
CA SER A 44 7.46 6.11 -32.25
C SER A 44 6.79 4.91 -31.54
N LYS A 45 6.11 4.05 -32.32
CA LYS A 45 5.45 2.86 -31.77
C LYS A 45 6.44 1.92 -31.05
N GLU A 46 7.62 1.74 -31.63
CA GLU A 46 8.69 0.90 -31.06
C GLU A 46 9.27 1.51 -29.78
N GLN A 47 9.54 2.83 -29.79
CA GLN A 47 10.00 3.53 -28.59
C GLN A 47 8.99 3.45 -27.45
N ARG A 48 7.69 3.56 -27.75
CA ARG A 48 6.63 3.41 -26.75
C ARG A 48 6.58 2.00 -26.15
N GLN A 49 6.85 0.97 -26.94
CA GLN A 49 6.89 -0.41 -26.47
C GLN A 49 8.07 -0.65 -25.53
N GLU A 50 9.28 -0.23 -25.93
CA GLU A 50 10.47 -0.34 -25.08
C GLU A 50 10.33 0.49 -23.80
N PHE A 51 9.76 1.69 -23.91
CA PHE A 51 9.46 2.51 -22.76
C PHE A 51 8.50 1.82 -21.78
N ARG A 52 7.41 1.22 -22.29
CA ARG A 52 6.47 0.46 -21.44
C ARG A 52 7.15 -0.71 -20.75
N LYS A 53 8.06 -1.40 -21.43
CA LYS A 53 8.84 -2.51 -20.87
C LYS A 53 9.74 -1.99 -19.74
N LEU A 54 10.50 -0.93 -19.97
CA LEU A 54 11.39 -0.31 -18.99
C LEU A 54 10.62 0.17 -17.74
N MET A 55 9.46 0.81 -17.93
CA MET A 55 8.61 1.21 -16.81
C MET A 55 8.06 0.02 -16.03
N GLY A 56 7.70 -1.07 -16.74
CA GLY A 56 7.29 -2.32 -16.12
C GLY A 56 8.42 -2.96 -15.29
N GLU A 57 9.65 -2.95 -15.80
CA GLU A 57 10.84 -3.42 -15.09
C GLU A 57 11.17 -2.55 -13.89
N GLN A 58 11.10 -1.22 -14.01
CA GLN A 58 11.30 -0.30 -12.90
C GLN A 58 10.32 -0.57 -11.75
N MET A 59 9.03 -0.79 -12.07
CA MET A 59 8.01 -1.11 -11.06
C MET A 59 8.26 -2.46 -10.39
N LYS A 60 8.71 -3.47 -11.15
CA LYS A 60 9.10 -4.77 -10.59
C LYS A 60 10.30 -4.63 -9.66
N THR A 61 11.36 -3.97 -10.10
CA THR A 61 12.57 -3.73 -9.30
C THR A 61 12.25 -3.00 -8.01
N HIS A 62 11.42 -1.95 -8.07
CA HIS A 62 10.98 -1.23 -6.88
C HIS A 62 10.23 -2.15 -5.90
N ARG A 63 9.29 -2.96 -6.42
CA ARG A 63 8.55 -3.94 -5.60
C ARG A 63 9.47 -4.98 -4.96
N ASP A 64 10.44 -5.49 -5.70
CA ASP A 64 11.36 -6.52 -5.22
C ASP A 64 12.31 -5.98 -4.15
N ILE A 65 12.84 -4.77 -4.32
CA ILE A 65 13.65 -4.08 -3.31
C ILE A 65 12.83 -3.93 -2.03
N THR A 66 11.64 -3.36 -2.11
CA THR A 66 10.77 -3.17 -0.93
C THR A 66 10.44 -4.50 -0.26
N LYS A 67 10.10 -5.52 -1.04
CA LYS A 67 9.82 -6.87 -0.51
C LYS A 67 11.01 -7.43 0.26
N ARG A 68 12.23 -7.34 -0.27
CA ARG A 68 13.45 -7.83 0.40
C ARG A 68 13.66 -7.20 1.78
N TYR A 69 13.27 -5.94 1.97
CA TYR A 69 13.37 -5.27 3.27
C TYR A 69 12.19 -5.60 4.18
N LEU A 70 10.97 -5.67 3.66
CA LEU A 70 9.80 -6.10 4.42
C LEU A 70 9.94 -7.54 4.91
N ASP A 71 10.57 -8.42 4.13
CA ASP A 71 10.79 -9.82 4.50
C ASP A 71 11.69 -9.96 5.74
N LYS A 72 12.51 -8.95 6.07
CA LYS A 72 13.35 -8.90 7.28
C LYS A 72 12.58 -8.52 8.54
N LEU A 73 11.36 -7.99 8.40
CA LEU A 73 10.54 -7.63 9.56
C LEU A 73 10.14 -8.89 10.35
N PRO A 74 10.07 -8.81 11.69
CA PRO A 74 9.46 -9.86 12.51
C PRO A 74 8.02 -10.14 12.08
N GLU A 75 7.58 -11.39 12.23
CA GLU A 75 6.22 -11.79 11.81
C GLU A 75 5.13 -10.99 12.54
N ALA A 76 5.34 -10.64 13.81
CA ALA A 76 4.43 -9.80 14.57
C ALA A 76 4.24 -8.41 13.93
N GLU A 77 5.32 -7.79 13.47
CA GLU A 77 5.28 -6.48 12.80
C GLU A 77 4.64 -6.57 11.41
N LYS A 78 4.91 -7.65 10.65
CA LYS A 78 4.24 -7.90 9.37
C LYS A 78 2.73 -8.03 9.54
N GLN A 79 2.28 -8.75 10.57
CA GLN A 79 0.87 -8.91 10.88
C GLN A 79 0.23 -7.60 11.35
N ALA A 80 0.95 -6.81 12.18
CA ALA A 80 0.49 -5.49 12.60
C ALA A 80 0.30 -4.55 11.39
N MET A 81 1.31 -4.44 10.52
CA MET A 81 1.24 -3.66 9.28
C MET A 81 0.08 -4.12 8.39
N LYS A 82 -0.12 -5.42 8.22
CA LYS A 82 -1.24 -5.96 7.43
C LYS A 82 -2.59 -5.52 8.00
N LYS A 83 -2.77 -5.66 9.32
CA LYS A 83 -4.00 -5.24 10.01
C LYS A 83 -4.27 -3.74 9.87
N GLU A 84 -3.23 -2.92 9.99
CA GLU A 84 -3.32 -1.47 9.80
C GLU A 84 -3.74 -1.11 8.37
N LEU A 85 -3.13 -1.74 7.37
CA LEU A 85 -3.50 -1.54 5.96
C LEU A 85 -4.93 -1.98 5.68
N ASP A 86 -5.37 -3.12 6.22
CA ASP A 86 -6.73 -3.63 6.03
C ASP A 86 -7.76 -2.71 6.70
N LYS A 87 -7.46 -2.21 7.90
CA LYS A 87 -8.28 -1.20 8.58
C LYS A 87 -8.36 0.09 7.77
N ALA A 88 -7.23 0.64 7.33
CA ALA A 88 -7.19 1.88 6.55
C ALA A 88 -7.99 1.74 5.23
N ARG A 89 -7.91 0.57 4.56
CA ARG A 89 -8.73 0.29 3.37
C ARG A 89 -10.21 0.24 3.70
N ALA A 90 -10.61 -0.41 4.79
CA ALA A 90 -12.01 -0.48 5.21
C ALA A 90 -12.57 0.91 5.55
N ASP A 91 -11.79 1.74 6.25
CA ASP A 91 -12.16 3.10 6.61
C ASP A 91 -12.31 3.98 5.36
N GLN A 92 -11.35 3.93 4.43
CA GLN A 92 -11.44 4.63 3.14
C GLN A 92 -12.64 4.15 2.31
N HIS A 93 -12.89 2.85 2.30
CA HIS A 93 -14.01 2.26 1.58
C HIS A 93 -15.36 2.76 2.12
N LYS A 94 -15.51 2.79 3.44
CA LYS A 94 -16.69 3.33 4.10
C LYS A 94 -16.88 4.82 3.76
N ALA A 95 -15.81 5.62 3.89
CA ALA A 95 -15.86 7.04 3.56
C ALA A 95 -16.24 7.28 2.09
N LEU A 96 -15.72 6.48 1.16
CA LEU A 96 -16.13 6.57 -0.25
C LEU A 96 -17.60 6.23 -0.44
N ARG A 97 -18.09 5.16 0.20
CA ARG A 97 -19.49 4.72 0.10
C ARG A 97 -20.45 5.78 0.66
N ASP A 98 -20.08 6.44 1.76
CA ASP A 98 -20.90 7.47 2.41
C ASP A 98 -21.06 8.75 1.54
N LEU A 99 -20.15 8.98 0.57
CA LEU A 99 -20.25 10.07 -0.40
C LEU A 99 -21.17 9.76 -1.60
N LEU A 100 -21.60 8.51 -1.77
CA LEU A 100 -22.39 8.06 -2.91
C LEU A 100 -23.90 8.13 -2.62
N ASN A 101 -24.68 8.39 -3.65
CA ASN A 101 -26.14 8.28 -3.58
C ASN A 101 -26.60 6.79 -3.54
N PRO A 102 -27.87 6.48 -3.21
CA PRO A 102 -28.30 5.08 -3.04
C PRO A 102 -28.12 4.19 -4.28
N GLU A 103 -28.32 4.73 -5.49
CA GLU A 103 -28.14 3.98 -6.73
C GLU A 103 -26.65 3.67 -6.99
N GLN A 104 -25.77 4.64 -6.76
CA GLN A 104 -24.33 4.48 -6.85
C GLN A 104 -23.78 3.53 -5.78
N GLN A 105 -24.31 3.57 -4.56
CA GLN A 105 -23.94 2.63 -3.49
C GLN A 105 -24.23 1.19 -3.91
N LYS A 106 -25.39 0.93 -4.53
CA LYS A 106 -25.73 -0.41 -5.03
C LYS A 106 -24.72 -0.88 -6.09
N ALA A 107 -24.41 -0.04 -7.07
CA ALA A 107 -23.43 -0.39 -8.11
C ALA A 107 -22.02 -0.59 -7.54
N PHE A 108 -21.64 0.21 -6.55
CA PHE A 108 -20.37 0.10 -5.84
C PHE A 108 -20.28 -1.22 -5.06
N ASP A 109 -21.30 -1.55 -4.27
CA ASP A 109 -21.37 -2.77 -3.47
C ASP A 109 -21.37 -4.03 -4.38
N GLU A 110 -22.08 -3.99 -5.51
CA GLU A 110 -22.05 -5.06 -6.52
C GLU A 110 -20.67 -5.24 -7.16
N HIS A 111 -20.01 -4.13 -7.51
CA HIS A 111 -18.65 -4.16 -8.04
C HIS A 111 -17.66 -4.75 -7.04
N GLN A 112 -17.80 -4.43 -5.75
CA GLN A 112 -16.94 -5.00 -4.69
C GLN A 112 -17.10 -6.52 -4.60
N LYS A 113 -18.34 -7.03 -4.56
CA LYS A 113 -18.61 -8.47 -4.56
C LYS A 113 -17.96 -9.17 -5.77
N LYS A 114 -18.06 -8.56 -6.95
CA LYS A 114 -17.40 -9.09 -8.17
C LYS A 114 -15.88 -9.11 -8.05
N MET A 115 -15.28 -8.09 -7.45
CA MET A 115 -13.84 -8.02 -7.25
C MET A 115 -13.37 -9.03 -6.20
N GLU A 116 -14.14 -9.27 -5.15
CA GLU A 116 -13.87 -10.32 -4.15
C GLU A 116 -13.93 -11.71 -4.78
N ALA A 117 -14.97 -12.00 -5.57
CA ALA A 117 -15.08 -13.27 -6.31
C ALA A 117 -13.87 -13.48 -7.23
N ARG A 118 -13.51 -12.47 -8.03
CA ARG A 118 -12.31 -12.53 -8.90
C ARG A 118 -11.01 -12.74 -8.11
N ARG A 119 -10.89 -12.15 -6.92
CA ARG A 119 -9.71 -12.36 -6.06
C ARG A 119 -9.67 -13.80 -5.53
N ALA A 120 -10.81 -14.36 -5.14
CA ALA A 120 -10.92 -15.75 -4.71
C ALA A 120 -10.57 -16.72 -5.86
N GLU A 121 -11.18 -16.55 -7.03
CA GLU A 121 -10.87 -17.34 -8.24
C GLU A 121 -9.39 -17.26 -8.61
N MET A 122 -8.79 -16.05 -8.58
CA MET A 122 -7.37 -15.88 -8.84
C MET A 122 -6.48 -16.52 -7.78
N ALA A 123 -6.92 -16.60 -6.52
CA ALA A 123 -6.19 -17.27 -5.46
C ALA A 123 -6.20 -18.79 -5.67
N GLU A 124 -7.37 -19.37 -6.00
CA GLU A 124 -7.51 -20.78 -6.37
C GLU A 124 -6.66 -21.12 -7.59
N PHE A 125 -6.71 -20.30 -8.65
CA PHE A 125 -5.90 -20.50 -9.84
C PHE A 125 -4.38 -20.46 -9.54
N LYS A 126 -3.93 -19.56 -8.67
CA LYS A 126 -2.52 -19.51 -8.25
C LYS A 126 -2.13 -20.74 -7.45
N ALA A 127 -2.99 -21.24 -6.56
CA ALA A 127 -2.75 -22.45 -5.80
C ALA A 127 -2.65 -23.67 -6.75
N TRP A 128 -3.60 -23.82 -7.67
CA TRP A 128 -3.58 -24.85 -8.71
C TRP A 128 -2.29 -24.79 -9.55
N LYS A 129 -1.87 -23.58 -9.95
CA LYS A 129 -0.64 -23.39 -10.73
C LYS A 129 0.60 -23.82 -9.95
N ALA A 130 0.68 -23.44 -8.67
CA ALA A 130 1.78 -23.85 -7.79
C ALA A 130 1.84 -25.37 -7.62
N GLU A 131 0.69 -26.04 -7.44
CA GLU A 131 0.61 -27.52 -7.38
C GLU A 131 1.02 -28.19 -8.69
N LYS A 132 0.72 -27.58 -9.84
CA LYS A 132 1.14 -28.08 -11.15
C LYS A 132 2.64 -27.93 -11.35
N ASP A 133 3.18 -26.73 -11.09
CA ASP A 133 4.61 -26.44 -11.20
C ASP A 133 5.43 -27.33 -10.25
N SER A 134 4.90 -27.69 -9.08
CA SER A 134 5.55 -28.63 -8.14
C SER A 134 5.46 -30.10 -8.54
N LYS A 135 4.54 -30.47 -9.45
CA LYS A 135 4.40 -31.84 -9.99
C LYS A 135 5.19 -32.05 -11.27
N THR A 136 5.62 -30.98 -11.93
CA THR A 136 6.42 -31.01 -13.16
C THR A 136 7.93 -30.81 -12.93
N ASN A 137 8.35 -30.50 -11.70
CA ASN A 137 9.75 -30.54 -11.25
C ASN A 137 9.99 -31.77 -10.40
#